data_AF-A0A976QIL5-F1
#
_entry.id   AF-A0A976QIL5-F1
#
_cell.length_a   1.000
_cell.length_b   1.000
_cell.length_c   1.000
_cell.angle_alpha   90.00
_cell.angle_beta   90.00
_cell.angle_gamma   90.00
#
_symmetry.space_group_name_H-M   'P 1'
#
loop_
_entity.id
_entity.type
_entity.pdbx_description
1 polymer ?
#
loop_
_entity_poly.entity_id
_entity_poly.type
_entity_poly.pdbx_seq_one_letter_code
_entity_poly.pdbx_strand_id
1 'polypeptide(L)' 'MAIKSREKNQESKTTHSSPGIVKIAGIQMASGPNVSANLSEAERLIKIATEQGAKMIVLPEYFAIMGI' A
#
# COMPACT_ATOMS: atom_id res chain seq x y z
N MET A 1 -14.59 8.79 -43.39
CA MET A 1 -13.46 8.44 -42.51
C MET A 1 -13.96 8.52 -41.07
N ALA A 2 -14.09 7.38 -40.39
CA ALA A 2 -14.62 7.33 -39.02
C ALA A 2 -13.46 7.17 -38.03
N ILE A 3 -13.30 8.13 -37.13
CA ILE A 3 -12.37 8.06 -36.01
C ILE A 3 -13.20 7.60 -34.80
N LYS A 4 -13.26 6.29 -34.54
CA LYS A 4 -13.82 5.79 -33.29
C LYS A 4 -12.76 5.96 -32.21
N SER A 5 -12.98 6.95 -31.33
CA SER A 5 -12.16 7.18 -30.14
C SER A 5 -12.22 5.97 -29.22
N ARG A 6 -11.03 5.51 -28.81
CA ARG A 6 -10.80 4.33 -27.99
C ARG A 6 -11.41 4.52 -26.61
N GLU A 7 -12.41 3.72 -26.28
CA GLU A 7 -12.87 3.52 -24.90
C GLU A 7 -11.74 2.80 -24.13
N LYS A 8 -11.07 3.51 -23.21
CA LYS A 8 -10.19 2.89 -22.22
C LYS A 8 -11.07 2.16 -21.22
N ASN A 9 -11.33 0.88 -21.46
CA ASN A 9 -11.81 -0.04 -20.45
C ASN A 9 -10.67 -0.26 -19.43
N GLN A 10 -10.69 0.49 -18.33
CA GLN A 10 -9.82 0.23 -17.18
C GLN A 10 -10.43 -0.91 -16.37
N GLU A 11 -10.27 -2.14 -16.87
CA GLU A 11 -10.44 -3.32 -16.05
C GLU A 11 -9.34 -3.34 -15.00
N SER A 12 -9.75 -3.23 -13.74
CA SER A 12 -8.94 -3.51 -12.57
C SER A 12 -8.36 -4.92 -12.70
N LYS A 13 -7.10 -5.03 -13.13
CA LYS A 13 -6.37 -6.29 -13.11
C LYS A 13 -6.28 -6.78 -11.66
N THR A 14 -7.23 -7.61 -11.25
CA THR A 14 -7.06 -8.51 -10.11
C THR A 14 -5.93 -9.45 -10.49
N THR A 15 -4.71 -9.14 -10.03
CA THR A 15 -3.56 -10.04 -10.20
C THR A 15 -3.84 -11.28 -9.37
N HIS A 16 -4.37 -12.33 -10.01
CA HIS A 16 -4.36 -13.66 -9.47
C HIS A 16 -2.92 -14.02 -9.14
N SER A 17 -2.64 -14.28 -7.87
CA SER A 17 -1.32 -14.71 -7.39
C SER A 17 -0.89 -15.94 -8.19
N SER A 18 0.16 -15.82 -9.00
CA SER A 18 0.82 -16.99 -9.56
C SER A 18 1.19 -17.91 -8.39
N PRO A 19 0.80 -19.19 -8.41
CA PRO A 19 1.14 -20.12 -7.34
C PRO A 19 2.66 -20.12 -7.15
N GLY A 20 3.11 -19.69 -5.97
CA GLY A 20 4.52 -19.62 -5.59
C GLY A 20 5.11 -18.23 -5.32
N ILE A 21 4.47 -17.12 -5.71
CA ILE A 21 4.99 -15.76 -5.44
C ILE A 21 4.16 -15.06 -4.36
N VAL A 22 4.76 -14.82 -3.20
CA VAL A 22 4.20 -14.02 -2.11
C VAL A 22 4.74 -12.60 -2.19
N LYS A 23 3.85 -11.61 -2.35
CA LYS A 23 4.24 -10.20 -2.32
C LYS A 23 4.32 -9.72 -0.87
N ILE A 24 5.43 -9.08 -0.52
CA ILE A 24 5.69 -8.51 0.82
C ILE A 24 5.95 -7.01 0.65
N ALA A 25 5.51 -6.20 1.62
CA ALA A 25 5.76 -4.76 1.64
C ALA A 25 6.52 -4.35 2.91
N GLY A 26 7.61 -3.62 2.73
CA GLY A 26 8.23 -2.83 3.80
C GLY A 26 7.67 -1.42 3.79
N ILE A 27 7.19 -0.95 4.95
CA ILE A 27 6.67 0.41 5.10
C ILE A 27 7.78 1.33 5.58
N GLN A 28 7.89 2.49 4.95
CA GLN A 28 8.74 3.58 5.40
C GLN A 28 7.86 4.78 5.75
N MET A 29 8.02 5.30 6.96
CA MET A 29 7.30 6.46 7.49
C MET A 29 8.19 7.23 8.46
N ALA A 30 7.86 8.49 8.72
CA ALA A 30 8.49 9.30 9.75
C ALA A 30 7.58 9.36 10.97
N SER A 31 8.00 8.74 12.07
CA SER A 31 7.28 8.77 13.35
C SER A 31 7.62 10.02 14.14
N GLY A 32 6.64 10.55 14.88
CA GLY A 32 6.81 11.64 15.83
C GLY A 32 6.24 11.32 17.22
N PRO A 33 6.12 12.32 18.11
CA PRO A 33 5.63 12.13 19.48
C PRO A 33 4.11 11.84 19.53
N ASN A 34 3.36 12.11 18.47
CA ASN A 34 1.91 11.94 18.44
C ASN A 34 1.50 10.56 17.91
N VAL A 35 1.11 9.68 18.84
CA VAL A 35 0.67 8.30 18.54
C VAL A 35 -0.46 8.26 17.51
N SER A 36 -1.49 9.11 17.65
CA SER A 36 -2.63 9.08 16.74
C SER A 36 -2.23 9.43 15.31
N ALA A 37 -1.37 10.44 15.14
CA ALA A 37 -0.89 10.84 13.82
C ALA A 37 -0.06 9.72 13.17
N ASN A 38 0.80 9.06 13.96
CA ASN A 38 1.62 7.96 13.49
C ASN A 38 0.77 6.76 13.03
N LEU A 39 -0.23 6.37 13.84
CA LEU A 39 -1.13 5.26 13.50
C LEU A 39 -1.95 5.54 12.24
N SER A 40 -2.45 6.77 12.06
CA SER A 40 -3.16 7.16 10.83
C SER A 40 -2.28 7.08 9.59
N GLU A 41 -1.00 7.45 9.68
CA GLU A 41 -0.08 7.32 8.55
C GLU A 41 0.28 5.86 8.27
N ALA A 42 0.51 5.05 9.31
CA ALA A 42 0.73 3.61 9.16
C ALA A 42 -0.47 2.93 8.49
N GLU A 43 -1.70 3.26 8.89
CA GLU A 43 -2.93 2.74 8.28
C GLU A 43 -3.01 3.08 6.78
N ARG A 44 -2.73 4.35 6.43
CA ARG A 44 -2.74 4.81 5.04
C ARG A 44 -1.75 4.03 4.18
N LEU A 45 -0.53 3.82 4.67
CA LEU A 45 0.52 3.09 3.96
C LEU A 45 0.22 1.58 3.86
N ILE A 46 -0.32 0.98 4.92
CA ILE A 46 -0.79 -0.41 4.95
C ILE A 46 -1.88 -0.63 3.89
N LYS A 47 -2.84 0.30 3.78
CA LYS A 47 -3.92 0.22 2.78
C LYS A 47 -3.36 0.21 1.36
N ILE A 48 -2.42 1.10 1.06
CA ILE A 48 -1.75 1.14 -0.25
C ILE A 48 -1.02 -0.18 -0.54
N ALA A 49 -0.27 -0.72 0.42
CA ALA A 49 0.44 -1.99 0.25
C ALA A 49 -0.53 -3.17 0.01
N THR A 50 -1.65 -3.18 0.72
CA THR A 50 -2.70 -4.21 0.58
C THR A 50 -3.37 -4.14 -0.78
N GLU A 51 -3.70 -2.93 -1.26
CA GLU A 51 -4.25 -2.69 -2.61
C GLU A 51 -3.29 -3.13 -3.72
N GLN A 52 -1.98 -3.06 -3.47
CA GLN A 52 -0.96 -3.60 -4.38
C GLN A 52 -0.79 -5.12 -4.28
N GLY A 53 -1.54 -5.79 -3.39
CA GLY A 53 -1.55 -7.24 -3.24
C GLY A 53 -0.50 -7.80 -2.27
N ALA A 54 0.08 -6.97 -1.39
CA ALA A 54 0.95 -7.47 -0.33
C ALA A 54 0.17 -8.43 0.60
N LYS A 55 0.82 -9.54 0.97
CA LYS A 55 0.31 -10.56 1.90
C LYS A 55 1.01 -10.54 3.25
N MET A 56 2.12 -9.81 3.34
CA MET A 56 2.86 -9.54 4.57
C MET A 56 3.34 -8.09 4.52
N ILE A 57 3.26 -7.41 5.65
CA ILE A 57 3.63 -6.01 5.81
C ILE A 57 4.55 -5.91 7.01
N VAL A 58 5.67 -5.20 6.85
CA VAL A 58 6.64 -4.93 7.93
C VAL A 58 6.64 -3.42 8.19
N LEU A 59 6.46 -3.03 9.45
CA LEU A 59 6.53 -1.64 9.91
C LEU A 59 7.93 -1.32 10.46
N PRO A 60 8.38 -0.05 10.38
CA PRO A 60 9.67 0.33 10.95
C PRO A 60 9.65 0.25 12.48
N GLU A 61 10.82 0.18 13.09
CA GLU A 61 10.95 0.32 14.53
C GLU A 61 10.39 1.68 14.99
N TYR A 62 9.80 1.74 16.19
CA TYR A 62 9.19 2.96 16.72
C TYR A 62 8.09 3.57 15.83
N PHE A 63 7.43 2.79 14.96
CA PHE A 63 6.36 3.31 14.10
C PHE A 63 5.23 3.98 14.90
N ALA A 64 4.95 3.51 16.12
CA ALA A 64 3.87 4.01 16.94
C ALA A 64 4.21 5.34 17.65
N ILE A 65 5.48 5.55 18.02
CA ILE A 65 5.94 6.75 18.74
C ILE A 65 7.46 6.90 18.63
N MET A 66 7.93 8.10 18.31
CA MET A 66 9.36 8.41 18.25
C MET A 66 9.61 9.85 18.69
N GLY A 67 10.65 10.06 19.51
CA GLY A 67 10.95 11.36 20.14
C GLY A 67 10.00 11.66 21.29
N ILE A 68 10.55 11.73 22.50
CA ILE A 68 9.88 12.21 23.72
C ILE A 68 10.59 13.50 24.14
#